data_AF-A0A9E3E7N6-F1
#
_entry.id   AF-A0A9E3E7N6-F1
#
_cell.length_a   1.000
_cell.length_b   1.000
_cell.length_c   1.000
_cell.angle_alpha   90.00
_cell.angle_beta   90.00
_cell.angle_gamma   90.00
#
_symmetry.space_group_name_H-M   'P 1'
#
loop_
_entity.id
_entity.type
_entity.pdbx_description
1 polymer ?
#
loop_
_entity_poly.entity_id
_entity_poly.type
_entity_poly.pdbx_seq_one_letter_code
_entity_poly.pdbx_strand_id
1 'polypeptide(L)'
;MIKSILEFGLTRSAIIVLGLMVFCAAGLVAFTRLNVEAYPNPAPVILEITAQAPGLSAEEMEKYYTIPMEVGLYPTPGVVNIRSTSFYGLSFVRVTFKYGIDYYFAL
;
A
#
# COMPACT_ATOMS: atom_id res chain seq x y z
N MET A 1 -15.52 35.57 24.54
CA MET A 1 -15.35 34.14 24.18
C MET A 1 -14.19 33.50 24.94
N ILE A 2 -12.94 33.94 24.78
CA ILE A 2 -11.77 33.42 25.54
C ILE A 2 -11.94 33.51 27.07
N LYS A 3 -12.44 34.63 27.60
CA LYS A 3 -12.71 34.78 29.04
C LYS A 3 -13.66 33.72 29.59
N SER A 4 -14.68 33.33 28.81
CA SER A 4 -15.67 32.32 29.23
C SER A 4 -15.08 30.90 29.23
N ILE A 5 -14.16 30.59 28.30
CA ILE A 5 -13.44 29.32 28.29
C ILE A 5 -12.47 29.23 29.48
N LEU A 6 -11.78 30.33 29.80
CA LEU A 6 -10.90 30.43 30.97
C LEU A 6 -11.69 30.28 32.27
N GLU A 7 -12.83 30.97 32.38
CA GLU A 7 -13.69 30.90 33.56
C GLU A 7 -14.26 29.49 33.75
N PHE A 8 -14.72 28.84 32.67
CA PHE A 8 -15.14 27.44 32.70
C PHE A 8 -14.01 26.50 33.14
N GLY A 9 -12.79 26.73 32.64
CA GLY A 9 -11.66 25.88 32.97
C GLY A 9 -11.11 26.05 34.38
N LEU A 10 -11.19 27.26 34.93
CA LEU A 10 -10.76 27.55 36.30
C LEU A 10 -11.81 27.12 37.33
N THR A 11 -13.11 27.28 37.04
CA THR A 11 -14.19 26.86 37.96
C THR A 11 -14.42 25.35 37.99
N ARG A 12 -14.15 24.65 36.88
CA ARG A 12 -14.33 23.18 36.77
C ARG A 12 -13.02 22.45 36.52
N SER A 13 -11.97 22.87 37.22
CA SER A 13 -10.61 22.33 37.08
C SER A 13 -10.55 20.81 37.24
N ALA A 14 -11.34 20.22 38.14
CA ALA A 14 -11.40 18.77 38.33
C ALA A 14 -11.85 18.00 37.06
N ILE A 15 -12.82 18.55 36.32
CA ILE A 15 -13.30 17.92 35.06
C ILE A 15 -12.23 18.00 33.99
N ILE A 16 -11.52 19.13 33.90
CA ILE A 16 -10.41 19.30 32.95
C ILE A 16 -9.26 18.34 33.27
N VAL A 17 -8.88 18.21 34.54
CA VAL A 17 -7.81 17.30 34.96
C VAL A 17 -8.18 15.85 34.67
N LEU A 18 -9.43 15.45 34.93
CA LEU A 18 -9.90 14.12 34.59
C LEU A 18 -9.91 13.88 33.07
N GLY A 19 -10.38 14.85 32.29
CA GLY A 19 -10.32 14.80 30.82
C GLY A 19 -8.89 14.68 30.29
N LEU A 20 -7.95 15.41 30.89
CA LEU A 20 -6.53 15.32 30.57
C LEU A 20 -5.97 13.93 30.90
N MET A 21 -6.31 13.35 32.05
CA MET A 21 -5.87 12.00 32.40
C MET A 21 -6.37 10.95 31.42
N VAL A 22 -7.64 11.03 31.01
CA VAL A 22 -8.21 10.13 30.00
C VAL A 22 -7.52 10.31 28.65
N PHE A 23 -7.25 11.55 28.26
CA PHE A 23 -6.53 11.86 27.01
C PHE A 23 -5.11 11.29 27.03
N CYS A 24 -4.37 11.46 28.13
CA CYS A 24 -3.03 10.87 28.29
C CYS A 24 -3.07 9.34 28.25
N ALA A 25 -4.03 8.71 28.93
CA ALA A 25 -4.19 7.26 28.90
C ALA A 25 -4.51 6.74 27.49
N ALA A 26 -5.41 7.42 26.76
CA ALA A 26 -5.71 7.09 25.37
C ALA A 26 -4.48 7.27 24.45
N GLY A 27 -3.70 8.34 24.67
CA GLY A 27 -2.45 8.59 23.97
C GLY A 27 -1.41 7.49 24.20
N LEU A 28 -1.25 7.01 25.43
CA LEU A 28 -0.35 5.90 25.75
C LEU A 28 -0.80 4.59 25.10
N VAL A 29 -2.10 4.32 25.07
CA VAL A 29 -2.65 3.14 24.37
C VAL A 29 -2.45 3.25 22.86
N ALA A 30 -2.63 4.43 22.28
CA ALA A 30 -2.38 4.66 20.86
C ALA A 30 -0.89 4.51 20.52
N PHE A 31 0.00 5.06 21.36
CA PHE A 31 1.45 4.96 21.19
C PHE A 31 1.95 3.51 21.21
N THR A 32 1.43 2.69 22.13
CA THR A 32 1.80 1.26 22.19
C THR A 32 1.24 0.41 21.05
N ARG A 33 0.23 0.92 20.31
CA ARG A 33 -0.37 0.25 19.15
C ARG A 33 0.08 0.81 17.80
N LEU A 34 0.81 1.93 17.80
CA LEU A 34 1.30 2.54 16.57
C LEU A 34 2.32 1.59 15.92
N ASN A 35 2.12 1.29 14.64
CA ASN A 35 3.09 0.49 13.90
C ASN A 35 4.40 1.27 13.78
N VAL A 36 5.49 0.70 14.28
CA VAL A 36 6.82 1.32 14.22
C VAL A 36 7.57 0.72 13.05
N GLU A 37 7.75 1.50 12.00
CA GLU A 37 8.55 1.12 10.84
C GLU A 37 9.87 1.89 10.86
N ALA A 38 10.99 1.20 10.60
CA ALA A 38 12.32 1.81 10.62
C ALA A 38 12.52 2.80 9.47
N TYR A 39 11.91 2.52 8.32
CA TYR A 39 11.94 3.35 7.13
C TYR A 39 10.60 3.27 6.42
N PRO A 40 10.11 4.38 5.85
CA PRO A 40 8.93 4.34 4.99
C PRO A 40 9.23 3.52 3.73
N ASN A 41 8.24 2.79 3.21
CA ASN A 41 8.35 2.07 1.95
C ASN A 41 8.55 3.05 0.77
N PRO A 42 9.70 3.05 0.07
CA PRO A 42 9.95 3.97 -1.05
C PRO A 42 9.53 3.38 -2.41
N ALA A 43 9.09 2.11 -2.44
CA ALA A 43 8.79 1.42 -3.68
C ALA A 43 7.41 1.83 -4.22
N PRO A 44 7.27 1.98 -5.55
CA PRO A 44 5.96 2.13 -6.18
C PRO A 44 5.17 0.82 -6.06
N VAL A 45 3.90 0.85 -6.48
CA VAL A 45 3.08 -0.36 -6.58
C VAL A 45 3.63 -1.25 -7.71
N ILE A 46 3.90 -2.51 -7.38
CA ILE A 46 4.40 -3.53 -8.31
C ILE A 46 3.44 -4.71 -8.27
N LEU A 47 2.91 -5.08 -9.43
CA LEU A 47 2.11 -6.29 -9.63
C LEU A 47 2.98 -7.35 -10.29
N GLU A 48 3.04 -8.54 -9.68
CA GLU A 48 3.80 -9.68 -10.19
C GLU A 48 2.83 -10.81 -10.55
N ILE A 49 2.83 -11.19 -11.83
CA ILE A 49 1.96 -12.22 -12.36
C ILE A 49 2.83 -13.38 -12.82
N THR A 50 2.57 -14.56 -12.27
CA THR A 50 3.27 -15.79 -12.65
C THR A 50 2.30 -16.73 -13.33
N ALA A 51 2.53 -17.03 -14.61
CA ALA A 51 1.78 -18.03 -15.35
C ALA A 51 2.61 -19.32 -15.43
N GLN A 52 1.97 -20.47 -15.18
CA GLN A 52 2.64 -21.77 -15.19
C GLN A 52 1.92 -22.71 -16.17
N ALA A 53 2.69 -23.33 -17.06
CA ALA A 53 2.18 -24.31 -18.00
C ALA A 53 3.28 -25.37 -18.25
N PRO A 54 3.31 -26.46 -17.47
CA PRO A 54 4.39 -27.45 -17.54
C PRO A 54 4.43 -28.13 -18.91
N GLY A 55 5.65 -28.36 -19.42
CA GLY A 55 5.87 -29.02 -20.72
C GLY A 55 6.05 -28.06 -21.89
N LEU A 56 5.78 -26.77 -21.72
CA LEU A 56 6.03 -25.76 -22.75
C LEU A 56 7.47 -25.24 -22.71
N SER A 57 8.06 -25.10 -23.89
CA SER A 57 9.34 -24.42 -24.06
C SER A 57 9.25 -22.93 -23.68
N ALA A 58 10.38 -22.28 -23.43
CA ALA A 58 10.41 -20.86 -23.11
C ALA A 58 9.81 -19.99 -24.23
N GLU A 59 10.01 -20.39 -25.49
CA GLU A 59 9.49 -19.72 -26.68
C GLU A 59 7.96 -19.86 -26.78
N GLU A 60 7.43 -21.05 -26.48
CA GLU A 60 5.98 -21.27 -26.42
C GLU A 60 5.34 -20.52 -25.25
N MET A 61 6.00 -20.48 -24.09
CA MET A 61 5.56 -19.67 -22.95
C MET A 61 5.48 -18.19 -23.32
N GLU A 62 6.50 -17.68 -24.02
CA GLU A 62 6.51 -16.29 -24.46
C GLU A 62 5.36 -15.99 -25.43
N LYS A 63 5.21 -16.85 -26.44
CA LYS A 63 4.21 -16.66 -27.49
C LYS A 63 2.77 -16.77 -26.99
N TYR A 64 2.47 -17.76 -26.14
CA TYR A 64 1.11 -18.06 -25.74
C TYR A 64 0.68 -17.38 -24.44
N TYR A 65 1.61 -17.01 -23.55
CA TYR A 65 1.30 -16.42 -22.26
C TYR A 65 1.87 -15.02 -22.12
N THR A 66 3.19 -14.86 -22.26
CA THR A 66 3.86 -13.58 -21.98
C THR A 66 3.36 -12.45 -22.88
N ILE A 67 3.42 -12.61 -24.21
CA ILE A 67 3.04 -11.56 -25.17
C ILE A 67 1.56 -11.16 -25.01
N PRO A 68 0.59 -12.09 -24.95
CA PRO A 68 -0.80 -11.72 -24.73
C PRO A 68 -1.03 -10.98 -23.41
N MET A 69 -0.33 -11.37 -22.34
CA MET A 69 -0.43 -10.69 -21.05
C MET A 69 0.13 -9.28 -21.11
N GLU A 70 1.30 -9.07 -21.72
CA GLU A 70 1.88 -7.74 -21.88
C GLU A 70 0.97 -6.82 -22.70
N VAL A 71 0.46 -7.32 -23.83
CA VAL A 71 -0.44 -6.56 -24.70
C VAL A 71 -1.75 -6.22 -23.97
N GLY A 72 -2.28 -7.16 -23.18
CA GLY A 72 -3.50 -6.94 -22.39
C GLY A 72 -3.30 -5.97 -21.22
N LEU A 73 -2.10 -5.91 -20.64
CA LEU A 73 -1.78 -5.03 -19.49
C LEU A 73 -1.27 -3.65 -19.91
N TYR A 74 -0.78 -3.50 -21.15
CA TYR A 74 -0.29 -2.23 -21.67
C TYR A 74 -1.28 -1.05 -21.57
N PRO A 75 -2.60 -1.21 -21.87
CA PRO A 75 -3.54 -0.09 -21.80
C PRO A 75 -3.96 0.26 -20.37
N THR A 76 -3.52 -0.49 -19.35
CA THR A 76 -3.92 -0.25 -17.96
C THR A 76 -3.46 1.14 -17.48
N PRO A 77 -4.37 1.99 -16.98
CA PRO A 77 -4.01 3.31 -16.51
C PRO A 77 -2.98 3.27 -15.38
N GLY A 78 -1.97 4.13 -15.48
CA GLY A 78 -0.95 4.28 -14.44
C GLY A 78 0.21 3.30 -14.54
N VAL A 79 0.24 2.40 -15.53
CA VAL A 79 1.42 1.57 -15.81
C VAL A 79 2.58 2.43 -16.31
N VAL A 80 3.78 2.20 -15.76
CA VAL A 80 5.04 2.87 -16.14
C VAL A 80 5.92 1.93 -16.94
N ASN A 81 6.04 0.69 -16.46
CA ASN A 81 6.95 -0.29 -17.05
C ASN A 81 6.39 -1.69 -16.88
N ILE A 82 6.49 -2.49 -17.93
CA ILE A 82 6.21 -3.92 -17.89
C ILE A 82 7.54 -4.61 -18.21
N ARG A 83 7.94 -5.56 -17.36
CA ARG A 83 9.07 -6.44 -17.61
C ARG A 83 8.60 -7.87 -17.51
N SER A 84 8.98 -8.69 -18.48
CA SER A 84 8.68 -10.10 -18.43
C SER A 84 9.93 -10.96 -18.59
N THR A 85 9.82 -12.21 -18.15
CA THR A 85 10.84 -13.24 -18.38
C THR A 85 10.13 -14.57 -18.54
N SER A 86 10.37 -15.23 -19.68
CA SER A 86 9.83 -16.54 -20.00
C SER A 86 10.88 -17.62 -19.73
N PHE A 87 10.51 -18.64 -18.97
CA PHE A 87 11.29 -19.83 -18.66
C PHE A 87 10.57 -21.07 -19.20
N TYR A 88 11.24 -22.22 -19.15
CA TYR A 88 10.58 -23.50 -19.41
C TYR A 88 9.41 -23.72 -18.43
N GLY A 89 8.21 -23.87 -18.97
CA GLY A 89 6.97 -24.08 -18.22
C GLY A 89 6.50 -22.95 -17.31
N LEU A 90 7.14 -21.77 -17.35
CA LEU A 90 6.80 -20.63 -16.50
C LEU A 90 7.02 -19.29 -17.22
N SER A 91 6.11 -18.34 -17.03
CA SER A 91 6.27 -16.95 -17.44
C SER A 91 6.08 -16.04 -16.23
N PHE A 92 6.99 -15.08 -16.07
CA PHE A 92 6.97 -14.10 -15.00
C PHE A 92 6.81 -12.70 -15.60
N VAL A 93 5.73 -11.99 -15.25
CA VAL A 93 5.44 -10.63 -15.73
C VAL A 93 5.34 -9.70 -14.53
N ARG A 94 6.16 -8.65 -14.53
CA ARG A 94 6.20 -7.60 -13.51
C ARG A 94 5.72 -6.28 -14.10
N VAL A 95 4.66 -5.73 -13.53
CA VAL A 95 4.08 -4.45 -13.92
C VAL A 95 4.34 -3.43 -12.81
N THR A 96 5.03 -2.35 -13.15
CA THR A 96 5.31 -1.23 -12.25
C THR A 96 4.37 -0.08 -12.55
N PHE A 97 3.66 0.40 -11.53
CA PHE A 97 2.75 1.54 -11.62
C PHE A 97 3.42 2.86 -11.20
N LYS A 98 2.76 3.98 -11.51
CA LYS A 98 3.13 5.31 -11.04
C LYS A 98 2.97 5.41 -9.53
N TYR A 99 3.78 6.27 -8.91
CA TYR A 99 3.61 6.66 -7.51
C TYR A 99 2.22 7.25 -7.26
N GLY A 100 1.63 6.91 -6.11
CA GLY A 100 0.31 7.40 -5.69
C GLY A 100 -0.89 6.62 -6.24
N ILE A 101 -0.65 5.56 -7.03
CA ILE A 101 -1.70 4.59 -7.37
C ILE A 101 -2.02 3.73 -6.14
N ASP A 102 -3.31 3.52 -5.90
CA ASP A 102 -3.79 2.63 -4.84
C ASP A 102 -3.45 1.17 -5.16
N TYR A 103 -2.95 0.43 -4.16
CA TYR A 103 -2.68 -1.00 -4.29
C TYR A 103 -3.91 -1.80 -4.74
N TYR A 104 -5.11 -1.45 -4.27
CA TYR A 104 -6.35 -2.15 -4.61
C TYR A 104 -6.85 -1.84 -6.03
N PHE A 105 -6.49 -0.69 -6.58
CA PHE A 105 -6.81 -0.38 -7.98
C PHE A 105 -5.89 -1.13 -8.95
N ALA A 106 -4.66 -1.38 -8.53
CA ALA A 106 -3.66 -2.08 -9.33
C ALA A 106 -3.81 -3.61 -9.33
N LEU A 107 -4.67 -4.17 -8.46
CA LEU A 107 -4.87 -5.60 -8.22
C LEU A 107 -6.15 -6.10 -8.88
#